data_AF-A0A1H6AY95-F1
#
_entry.id   AF-A0A1H6AY95-F1
#
_cell.length_a   1.000
_cell.length_b   1.000
_cell.length_c   1.000
_cell.angle_alpha   90.00
_cell.angle_beta   90.00
_cell.angle_gamma   90.00
#
_symmetry.space_group_name_H-M   'P 1'
#
loop_
_entity.id
_entity.type
_entity.pdbx_description
1 polymer ?
#
loop_
_entity_poly.entity_id
_entity_poly.type
_entity_poly.pdbx_seq_one_letter_code
_entity_poly.pdbx_strand_id
1 'polypeptide(L)'
;MFKESVWYPSSPRNAAVLVMLVGMVLLHHTSLFGLMDAGLLFGWLPIQLAYDLAYTVLAVLLLYWVYTVAPKGEERDDVSTPNEPASGSER
;
A
#
# COMPACT_ATOMS: atom_id res chain seq x y z
N MET A 1 -16.55 -12.18 -1.65
CA MET A 1 -15.43 -11.78 -0.76
C MET A 1 -14.57 -10.66 -1.35
N PHE A 2 -13.99 -10.78 -2.55
CA PHE A 2 -13.08 -9.73 -3.06
C PHE A 2 -13.71 -8.41 -3.53
N LYS A 3 -15.02 -8.37 -3.82
CA LYS A 3 -15.67 -7.17 -4.40
C LYS A 3 -15.61 -5.92 -3.50
N GLU A 4 -15.49 -6.11 -2.19
CA GLU A 4 -15.37 -5.01 -1.22
C GLU A 4 -13.91 -4.64 -0.92
N SER A 5 -12.94 -5.39 -1.44
CA SER A 5 -11.54 -5.08 -1.24
C SER A 5 -11.14 -3.80 -1.98
N VAL A 6 -10.28 -2.99 -1.36
CA VAL A 6 -9.65 -1.82 -2.01
C VAL A 6 -8.82 -2.23 -3.24
N TRP A 7 -8.37 -3.48 -3.27
CA TRP A 7 -7.60 -4.08 -4.37
C TRP A 7 -8.48 -4.53 -5.53
N TYR A 8 -9.81 -4.47 -5.39
CA TYR A 8 -10.72 -4.82 -6.47
C TYR A 8 -11.23 -3.54 -7.16
N PRO A 9 -11.11 -3.41 -8.49
CA PRO A 9 -11.46 -2.19 -9.23
C PRO A 9 -12.98 -2.05 -9.42
N SER A 10 -13.76 -2.15 -8.35
CA SER A 10 -15.22 -1.97 -8.35
C SER A 10 -15.64 -0.50 -8.44
N SER A 11 -14.73 0.45 -8.19
CA SER A 11 -14.97 1.89 -8.29
C SER A 11 -13.79 2.61 -8.94
N PRO A 12 -13.99 3.81 -9.52
CA PRO A 12 -12.89 4.62 -10.05
C PRO A 12 -11.79 4.90 -9.02
N ARG A 13 -12.16 5.06 -7.75
CA ARG A 13 -11.22 5.28 -6.63
C ARG A 13 -10.32 4.06 -6.41
N ASN A 14 -10.88 2.85 -6.38
CA ASN A 14 -10.11 1.62 -6.22
C ASN A 14 -9.26 1.31 -7.47
N ALA A 15 -9.79 1.60 -8.66
CA ALA A 15 -9.03 1.47 -9.91
C ALA A 15 -7.80 2.41 -9.92
N ALA A 16 -7.93 3.64 -9.41
CA ALA A 16 -6.80 4.57 -9.29
C ALA A 16 -5.70 4.04 -8.37
N VAL A 17 -6.05 3.39 -7.24
CA VAL A 17 -5.08 2.75 -6.34
C VAL A 17 -4.29 1.65 -7.05
N LEU A 18 -4.98 0.79 -7.82
CA LEU A 18 -4.33 -0.25 -8.61
C LEU A 18 -3.41 0.33 -9.69
N VAL A 19 -3.86 1.35 -10.42
CA VAL A 19 -3.05 2.02 -11.45
C VAL A 19 -1.81 2.65 -10.82
N MET A 20 -1.94 3.28 -9.65
CA MET A 20 -0.82 3.86 -8.92
C MET A 20 0.19 2.80 -8.47
N LEU A 21 -0.30 1.65 -7.99
CA LEU A 21 0.56 0.51 -7.63
C LEU A 21 1.31 -0.04 -8.84
N VAL A 22 0.63 -0.26 -9.96
CA VAL A 22 1.26 -0.72 -11.21
C VAL A 22 2.28 0.30 -11.70
N GLY A 23 1.96 1.60 -11.63
CA GLY A 23 2.87 2.68 -11.94
C GLY A 23 4.14 2.65 -11.09
N MET A 24 4.02 2.43 -9.77
CA MET A 24 5.18 2.25 -8.89
C MET A 24 6.04 1.06 -9.32
N VAL A 25 5.43 -0.10 -9.58
CA VAL A 25 6.18 -1.30 -9.99
C VAL A 25 6.95 -1.05 -11.29
N LEU A 26 6.30 -0.42 -12.28
CA LEU A 26 6.95 -0.09 -13.56
C LEU A 26 8.09 0.91 -13.37
N LEU A 27 7.88 1.98 -12.59
CA LEU A 27 8.91 2.95 -12.28
C LEU A 27 10.12 2.27 -11.62
N HIS A 28 9.88 1.42 -10.63
CA HIS A 28 10.92 0.68 -9.93
C HIS A 28 11.80 -0.15 -10.87
N HIS A 29 11.19 -0.83 -11.86
CA HIS A 29 11.95 -1.57 -12.87
C HIS A 29 12.66 -0.66 -13.88
N THR A 30 12.11 0.50 -14.23
CA THR A 30 12.79 1.44 -15.13
C THR A 30 14.06 2.06 -14.54
N SER A 31 14.16 2.17 -13.20
CA SER A 31 15.41 2.63 -12.58
C SER A 31 16.56 1.62 -12.77
N LEU A 32 16.24 0.31 -12.80
CA LEU A 32 17.21 -0.76 -13.08
C LEU A 32 17.71 -0.76 -14.53
N PHE A 33 16.87 -0.33 -15.50
CA PHE A 33 17.19 -0.45 -16.92
C PHE A 33 17.59 0.87 -17.63
N GLY A 34 17.14 2.05 -17.16
CA GLY A 34 17.27 3.30 -17.92
C GLY A 34 18.04 4.43 -17.23
N LEU A 35 18.03 4.51 -15.90
CA LEU A 35 18.69 5.61 -15.18
C LEU A 35 20.19 5.41 -14.98
N MET A 36 20.66 4.16 -14.88
CA MET A 36 22.10 3.87 -14.81
C MET A 36 22.85 4.32 -16.07
N ASP A 37 22.22 4.22 -17.25
CA ASP A 37 22.85 4.55 -18.54
C ASP A 37 22.82 6.06 -18.82
N ALA A 38 21.74 6.76 -18.45
CA ALA A 38 21.64 8.22 -18.56
C ALA A 38 22.50 8.97 -17.53
N GLY A 39 22.78 8.36 -16.38
CA GLY A 39 23.54 8.96 -15.28
C GLY A 39 25.04 9.14 -15.55
N LEU A 40 25.59 8.48 -16.58
CA LEU A 40 27.01 8.62 -16.94
C LEU A 40 27.35 10.02 -17.49
N LEU A 41 26.36 10.75 -18.01
CA LEU A 41 26.57 12.04 -18.70
C LEU A 41 26.32 13.29 -17.82
N PHE A 42 25.54 13.18 -16.73
CA PHE A 42 25.11 14.35 -15.94
C PHE A 42 25.18 14.16 -14.41
N GLY A 43 25.89 13.15 -13.92
CA GLY A 43 25.96 12.86 -12.49
C GLY A 43 24.75 12.04 -12.05
N TRP A 44 24.93 10.74 -12.04
CA TRP A 44 23.92 9.75 -11.67
C TRP A 44 23.38 9.94 -10.24
N LEU A 45 24.21 10.40 -9.31
CA LEU A 45 23.88 10.40 -7.88
C LEU A 45 22.72 11.37 -7.51
N PRO A 46 22.70 12.66 -7.92
CA PRO A 46 21.58 13.55 -7.59
C PRO A 46 20.26 13.14 -8.24
N ILE A 47 20.31 12.64 -9.48
CA ILE A 47 19.12 12.18 -10.21
C ILE A 47 18.55 10.94 -9.52
N GLN A 48 19.42 9.99 -9.12
CA GLN A 48 19.03 8.82 -8.36
C GLN A 48 18.39 9.21 -7.02
N LEU A 49 18.99 10.15 -6.28
CA LEU A 49 18.46 10.61 -5.00
C LEU A 49 17.07 11.27 -5.14
N ALA A 50 16.90 12.11 -6.16
CA ALA A 50 15.60 12.74 -6.44
C ALA A 50 14.54 11.71 -6.82
N TYR A 51 14.93 10.69 -7.60
CA TYR A 51 14.06 9.57 -7.96
C TYR A 51 13.64 8.77 -6.70
N ASP A 52 14.60 8.40 -5.84
CA ASP A 52 14.33 7.64 -4.61
C ASP A 52 13.42 8.40 -3.65
N LEU A 53 13.62 9.71 -3.53
CA LEU A 53 12.76 10.60 -2.74
C LEU A 53 11.34 10.64 -3.32
N ALA A 54 11.20 10.87 -4.63
CA ALA A 54 9.89 10.90 -5.30
C ALA A 54 9.15 9.58 -5.16
N TYR A 55 9.87 8.45 -5.30
CA TYR A 55 9.31 7.11 -5.13
C TYR A 55 8.82 6.88 -3.69
N THR A 56 9.60 7.32 -2.70
CA THR A 56 9.22 7.20 -1.28
C THR A 56 7.99 8.03 -0.96
N VAL A 57 7.92 9.27 -1.44
CA VAL A 57 6.73 10.13 -1.29
C VAL A 57 5.51 9.47 -1.92
N LEU A 58 5.65 8.89 -3.12
CA LEU A 58 4.57 8.19 -3.80
C LEU A 58 4.09 6.97 -3.00
N ALA A 59 5.00 6.22 -2.38
CA ALA A 59 4.67 5.07 -1.52
C ALA A 59 3.86 5.50 -0.29
N VAL A 60 4.28 6.58 0.39
CA VAL A 60 3.58 7.12 1.56
C VAL A 60 2.19 7.62 1.17
N LEU A 61 2.05 8.30 0.03
CA LEU A 61 0.75 8.74 -0.48
C LEU A 61 -0.17 7.57 -0.79
N LEU A 62 0.35 6.51 -1.43
CA LEU A 62 -0.42 5.30 -1.70
C LEU A 62 -0.87 4.63 -0.39
N LEU A 63 0.01 4.51 0.59
CA LEU A 63 -0.30 3.94 1.90
C LEU A 63 -1.38 4.75 2.63
N TYR A 64 -1.21 6.08 2.69
CA TYR A 64 -2.19 6.99 3.28
C TYR A 64 -3.54 6.86 2.57
N TRP A 65 -3.54 6.86 1.24
CA TRP A 65 -4.76 6.74 0.47
C TRP A 65 -5.45 5.41 0.74
N VAL A 66 -4.72 4.28 0.68
CA VAL A 66 -5.25 2.96 1.04
C VAL A 66 -5.87 2.98 2.44
N TYR A 67 -5.23 3.59 3.43
CA TYR A 67 -5.79 3.71 4.79
C TYR A 67 -7.13 4.47 4.84
N THR A 68 -7.33 5.46 3.96
CA THR A 68 -8.60 6.22 3.88
C THR A 68 -9.68 5.56 3.04
N VAL A 69 -9.35 4.56 2.22
CA VAL A 69 -10.31 3.90 1.30
C VAL A 69 -10.63 2.48 1.75
N ALA A 70 -9.67 1.81 2.40
CA ALA A 70 -9.82 0.45 2.85
C ALA A 70 -11.08 0.35 3.70
N PRO A 71 -11.96 -0.63 3.42
CA PRO A 71 -13.09 -0.89 4.29
C PRO A 71 -12.54 -1.13 5.70
N LYS A 72 -13.13 -0.46 6.70
CA LYS A 72 -12.92 -0.86 8.09
C LYS A 72 -13.45 -2.27 8.16
N GLY A 73 -12.58 -3.26 8.35
CA GLY A 73 -13.02 -4.64 8.55
C GLY A 73 -14.07 -4.64 9.66
N GLU A 74 -15.11 -5.45 9.52
CA GLU A 74 -15.98 -5.76 10.66
C GLU A 74 -15.06 -6.08 11.83
N GLU A 75 -15.25 -5.36 12.94
CA GLU A 75 -14.62 -5.66 14.20
C GLU A 75 -15.02 -7.10 14.50
N ARG A 76 -14.06 -8.00 14.35
CA ARG A 76 -14.26 -9.42 14.55
C ARG A 76 -14.44 -9.64 16.05
N ASP A 77 -15.67 -9.51 16.52
CA ASP A 77 -16.11 -9.89 17.88
C ASP A 77 -15.88 -11.40 18.17
N ASP A 78 -15.42 -12.18 17.18
CA ASP A 78 -15.18 -13.62 17.25
C ASP A 78 -13.87 -14.03 17.94
N VAL A 79 -13.03 -13.10 18.42
CA VAL A 79 -11.93 -13.47 19.33
C VAL A 79 -12.41 -13.36 20.77
N SER A 80 -13.25 -14.30 21.19
CA SER A 80 -13.39 -14.61 22.61
C SER A 80 -12.00 -15.02 23.14
N THR A 81 -11.31 -14.10 23.82
CA THR A 81 -10.12 -14.43 24.60
C THR A 81 -10.45 -15.61 25.51
N PRO A 82 -9.74 -16.76 25.43
CA PRO A 82 -10.13 -17.99 26.14
C PRO A 82 -10.10 -17.96 27.67
N ASN A 83 -9.94 -16.79 28.30
CA ASN A 83 -9.68 -16.66 29.74
C ASN A 83 -10.65 -15.71 30.47
N GLU A 84 -11.90 -15.61 30.04
CA GLU A 84 -12.95 -15.18 30.98
C GLU A 84 -13.45 -16.40 31.76
N PRO A 85 -13.11 -16.55 33.07
CA PRO A 85 -13.75 -17.56 33.88
C PRO A 85 -15.24 -17.24 33.94
N ALA A 86 -16.08 -18.23 33.63
CA ALA A 86 -17.52 -18.14 33.72
C ALA A 86 -17.92 -17.63 35.11
N SER A 87 -18.30 -16.36 35.18
CA SER A 87 -18.99 -15.82 36.34
C SER A 87 -20.39 -16.40 36.35
N GLY A 88 -20.66 -17.33 37.26
CA GLY A 88 -22.05 -17.77 37.47
C GLY A 88 -22.25 -19.00 38.34
N SER A 89 -22.57 -18.73 39.62
CA SER A 89 -23.60 -19.43 40.38
C SER A 89 -23.28 -20.83 40.93
N GLU A 90 -22.57 -20.89 42.06
CA GLU A 90 -22.89 -21.88 43.10
C GLU A 90 -23.84 -21.24 44.12
N ARG A 91 -25.08 -21.71 44.15
CA ARG A 91 -25.97 -21.69 45.31
C ARG A 91 -26.05 -23.10 45.84
#